data_AF-A0A1C0YVC3-F1
#
_entry.id   AF-A0A1C0YVC3-F1
#
_cell.length_a   1.000
_cell.length_b   1.000
_cell.length_c   1.000
_cell.angle_alpha   90.00
_cell.angle_beta   90.00
_cell.angle_gamma   90.00
#
_symmetry.space_group_name_H-M   'P 1'
#
loop_
_entity.id
_entity.type
_entity.pdbx_description
1 polymer ?
#
loop_
_entity_poly.entity_id
_entity_poly.type
_entity_poly.pdbx_seq_one_letter_code
_entity_poly.pdbx_strand_id
1 'polypeptide(L)'
;MRHVLFSFLGTGKYKNCIYSWNEQALTETRYVQTAIYEYLQTIEHPLTVIVFTTDDAYEKNWLDGEEEGLASTFQRLAPEATLQMVRIDNPEGEAENWKLFDAILNEIQEGDHIYFDMTHSFRAIPIVSLIVMNYARFIKKATLEKLVYGQFNGDTGTILDMTNMLELLSWTNGVDQFIRTGDATQIGELVQTIAKDSFKNKEMSSESRSSLLDLKKVAEQLENVSLAIQTCRSTEIVKEIELLQKHIATAKEKKSNFIQPLVPLLDEIESKYAHFSEGAGYEAARWSAEHGLIQIGYTLLQENFVTALSEYLQFNPTNKEQRTLINSAIKIVADQLPKEQWHGDEQRKEQLANIVEQLPFNREQLLKYSKLTDYRNDINHAGMRPNATKAANLKRELHSAVEQMEELFQLLQTQKIGG
;
A
#
# COMPACT_ATOMS: atom_id res chain seq x y z
N MET A 1 -7.60 -25.16 6.80
CA MET A 1 -6.86 -24.11 7.52
C MET A 1 -7.32 -24.16 8.97
N ARG A 2 -6.40 -24.05 9.92
CA ARG A 2 -6.69 -24.25 11.35
C ARG A 2 -6.96 -22.89 11.99
N HIS A 3 -7.95 -22.82 12.88
CA HIS A 3 -8.24 -21.64 13.70
C HIS A 3 -7.59 -21.85 15.07
N VAL A 4 -6.82 -20.88 15.54
CA VAL A 4 -6.03 -20.99 16.77
C VAL A 4 -6.18 -19.75 17.63
N LEU A 5 -6.59 -19.94 18.89
CA LEU A 5 -6.54 -18.94 19.95
C LEU A 5 -5.20 -19.04 20.67
N PHE A 6 -4.40 -17.98 20.59
CA PHE A 6 -3.19 -17.79 21.37
C PHE A 6 -3.47 -16.91 22.57
N SER A 7 -3.05 -17.35 23.75
CA SER A 7 -3.14 -16.57 24.98
C SER A 7 -1.93 -16.82 25.88
N PHE A 8 -1.66 -15.88 26.78
CA PHE A 8 -0.66 -16.01 27.82
C PHE A 8 -1.33 -16.22 29.17
N LEU A 9 -0.69 -17.02 30.03
CA LEU A 9 -1.11 -17.16 31.42
C LEU A 9 -0.18 -16.33 32.31
N GLY A 10 -0.77 -15.48 33.15
CA GLY A 10 -0.06 -14.68 34.13
C GLY A 10 -0.02 -15.34 35.51
N THR A 11 0.64 -14.67 36.45
CA THR A 11 0.80 -15.13 37.85
C THR A 11 -0.14 -14.44 38.83
N GLY A 12 -1.09 -13.64 38.33
CA GLY A 12 -2.04 -12.89 39.17
C GLY A 12 -3.04 -13.81 39.85
N LYS A 13 -3.66 -13.33 40.94
CA LYS A 13 -4.79 -14.02 41.58
C LYS A 13 -6.07 -13.67 40.84
N TYR A 14 -6.55 -14.58 40.00
CA TYR A 14 -7.74 -14.36 39.20
C TYR A 14 -9.02 -14.58 40.00
N LYS A 15 -10.03 -13.75 39.71
CA LYS A 15 -11.34 -13.79 40.36
C LYS A 15 -12.41 -14.14 39.33
N ASN A 16 -13.48 -14.77 39.81
CA ASN A 16 -14.68 -14.97 38.99
C ASN A 16 -15.20 -13.63 38.50
N CYS A 17 -15.58 -13.62 37.22
CA CYS A 17 -16.13 -12.47 36.55
C CYS A 17 -17.01 -12.92 35.38
N ILE A 18 -18.05 -12.15 35.11
CA ILE A 18 -18.86 -12.30 33.90
C ILE A 18 -18.32 -11.35 32.84
N TYR A 19 -17.63 -11.91 31.85
CA TYR A 19 -17.18 -11.14 30.70
C TYR A 19 -18.32 -10.89 29.72
N SER A 20 -18.24 -9.78 29.01
CA SER A 20 -19.10 -9.45 27.88
C SER A 20 -18.28 -9.22 26.62
N TRP A 21 -18.78 -9.69 25.48
CA TRP A 21 -18.22 -9.39 24.16
C TRP A 21 -19.37 -9.05 23.21
N ASN A 22 -19.32 -7.88 22.57
CA ASN A 22 -20.38 -7.37 21.69
C ASN A 22 -21.76 -7.39 22.37
N GLU A 23 -21.81 -6.88 23.61
CA GLU A 23 -23.02 -6.83 24.46
C GLU A 23 -23.59 -8.20 24.87
N GLN A 24 -22.98 -9.31 24.43
CA GLN A 24 -23.32 -10.65 24.88
C GLN A 24 -22.56 -10.97 26.18
N ALA A 25 -23.31 -11.25 27.25
CA ALA A 25 -22.75 -11.81 28.48
C ALA A 25 -22.37 -13.28 28.28
N LEU A 26 -21.20 -13.65 28.80
CA LEU A 26 -20.61 -14.98 28.69
C LEU A 26 -20.69 -15.72 30.03
N THR A 27 -20.31 -16.99 30.02
CA THR A 27 -20.29 -17.81 31.23
C THR A 27 -19.31 -17.25 32.26
N GLU A 28 -19.74 -17.23 33.52
CA GLU A 28 -18.88 -16.81 34.63
C GLU A 28 -17.61 -17.67 34.69
N THR A 29 -16.46 -17.01 34.70
CA THR A 29 -15.16 -17.69 34.72
C THR A 29 -14.11 -16.85 35.45
N ARG A 30 -13.07 -17.52 35.96
CA ARG A 30 -11.86 -16.87 36.49
C ARG A 30 -10.91 -16.47 35.37
N TYR A 31 -10.98 -17.17 34.24
CA TYR A 31 -9.99 -17.09 33.18
C TYR A 31 -10.63 -16.52 31.92
N VAL A 32 -10.14 -15.37 31.48
CA VAL A 32 -10.64 -14.71 30.26
C VAL A 32 -10.52 -15.61 29.03
N GLN A 33 -9.53 -16.51 29.01
CA GLN A 33 -9.29 -17.46 27.92
C GLN A 33 -10.52 -18.31 27.62
N THR A 34 -11.25 -18.77 28.64
CA THR A 34 -12.45 -19.59 28.43
C THR A 34 -13.62 -18.74 27.93
N ALA A 35 -13.73 -17.48 28.37
CA ALA A 35 -14.74 -16.55 27.86
C ALA A 35 -14.48 -16.20 26.38
N ILE A 36 -13.22 -15.91 26.01
CA ILE A 36 -12.84 -15.66 24.61
C ILE A 36 -13.16 -16.90 23.76
N TYR A 37 -12.80 -18.09 24.22
CA TYR A 37 -13.10 -19.34 23.53
C TYR A 37 -14.62 -19.54 23.35
N GLU A 38 -15.42 -19.37 24.40
CA GLU A 38 -16.88 -19.51 24.37
C GLU A 38 -17.51 -18.66 23.26
N TYR A 39 -17.08 -17.39 23.13
CA TYR A 39 -17.55 -16.54 22.06
C TYR A 39 -17.05 -17.00 20.69
N LEU A 40 -15.74 -17.21 20.53
CA LEU A 40 -15.14 -17.56 19.24
C LEU A 40 -15.67 -18.88 18.67
N GLN A 41 -15.95 -19.87 19.52
CA GLN A 41 -16.45 -21.16 19.06
C GLN A 41 -17.86 -21.08 18.45
N THR A 42 -18.64 -20.04 18.78
CA THR A 42 -19.96 -19.82 18.18
C THR A 42 -19.87 -19.37 16.72
N ILE A 43 -18.73 -18.80 16.33
CA ILE A 43 -18.49 -18.27 14.99
C ILE A 43 -17.52 -19.15 14.20
N GLU A 44 -16.56 -19.81 14.85
CA GLU A 44 -15.41 -20.47 14.23
C GLU A 44 -15.14 -21.82 14.89
N HIS A 45 -15.27 -22.91 14.14
CA HIS A 45 -15.11 -24.27 14.67
C HIS A 45 -14.54 -25.22 13.61
N PRO A 46 -13.56 -26.09 13.94
CA PRO A 46 -12.95 -26.31 15.26
C PRO A 46 -11.86 -25.28 15.63
N LEU A 47 -11.78 -24.92 16.92
CA LEU A 47 -10.84 -23.95 17.46
C LEU A 47 -9.81 -24.62 18.39
N THR A 48 -8.52 -24.46 18.09
CA THR A 48 -7.42 -24.91 18.98
C THR A 48 -7.05 -23.77 19.94
N VAL A 49 -6.82 -24.07 21.22
CA VAL A 49 -6.37 -23.09 22.20
C VAL A 49 -4.93 -23.42 22.60
N ILE A 50 -3.99 -22.52 22.35
CA ILE A 50 -2.60 -22.65 22.78
C ILE A 50 -2.30 -21.58 23.82
N VAL A 51 -1.99 -22.02 25.04
CA VAL A 51 -1.67 -21.15 26.17
C VAL A 51 -0.19 -21.20 26.47
N PHE A 52 0.47 -20.05 26.36
CA PHE A 52 1.87 -19.88 26.73
C PHE A 52 1.98 -19.60 28.22
N THR A 53 2.80 -20.38 28.92
CA THR A 53 2.92 -20.32 30.39
C THR A 53 4.39 -20.28 30.80
N THR A 54 4.73 -19.39 31.73
CA THR A 54 5.99 -19.52 32.49
C THR A 54 5.82 -20.55 33.59
N ASP A 55 6.94 -21.00 34.19
CA ASP A 55 6.88 -21.97 35.28
C ASP A 55 6.05 -21.50 36.47
N ASP A 56 6.22 -20.24 36.88
CA ASP A 56 5.42 -19.62 37.93
C ASP A 56 3.92 -19.56 37.59
N ALA A 57 3.58 -19.23 36.34
CA ALA A 57 2.18 -19.12 35.92
C ALA A 57 1.52 -20.50 35.86
N TYR A 58 2.27 -21.52 35.46
CA TYR A 58 1.80 -22.89 35.44
C TYR A 58 1.45 -23.38 36.85
N GLU A 59 2.37 -23.21 37.81
CA GLU A 59 2.13 -23.69 39.17
C GLU A 59 0.96 -22.98 39.85
N LYS A 60 0.79 -21.69 39.59
CA LYS A 60 -0.23 -20.86 40.26
C LYS A 60 -1.62 -20.94 39.63
N ASN A 61 -1.68 -21.04 38.31
CA ASN A 61 -2.92 -20.78 37.56
C ASN A 61 -3.22 -21.84 36.47
N TRP A 62 -2.27 -22.71 36.09
CA TRP A 62 -2.57 -23.81 35.16
C TRP A 62 -3.10 -25.03 35.91
N LEU A 63 -2.39 -25.42 36.98
CA LEU A 63 -2.76 -26.51 37.86
C LEU A 63 -3.79 -26.06 38.91
N ASP A 64 -4.54 -27.03 39.43
CA ASP A 64 -5.41 -26.80 40.58
C ASP A 64 -4.58 -26.54 41.84
N GLY A 65 -4.97 -25.51 42.58
CA GLY A 65 -4.41 -25.16 43.89
C GLY A 65 -5.51 -25.07 44.95
N GLU A 66 -5.54 -23.97 45.68
CA GLU A 66 -6.69 -23.63 46.55
C GLU A 66 -7.96 -23.35 45.73
N GLU A 67 -7.78 -22.91 44.49
CA GLU A 67 -8.84 -22.66 43.51
C GLU A 67 -8.53 -23.41 42.20
N GLU A 68 -9.55 -23.62 41.37
CA GLU A 68 -9.45 -24.37 40.10
C GLU A 68 -8.47 -23.73 39.10
N GLY A 69 -7.55 -24.51 38.56
CA GLY A 69 -6.61 -24.11 37.51
C GLY A 69 -7.28 -24.00 36.13
N LEU A 70 -6.62 -23.30 35.20
CA LEU A 70 -7.14 -23.11 33.84
C LEU A 70 -7.43 -24.43 33.12
N ALA A 71 -6.59 -25.46 33.32
CA ALA A 71 -6.77 -26.76 32.66
C ALA A 71 -8.11 -27.41 33.07
N SER A 72 -8.39 -27.44 34.38
CA SER A 72 -9.63 -27.99 34.93
C SER A 72 -10.84 -27.11 34.55
N THR A 73 -10.69 -25.78 34.53
CA THR A 73 -11.75 -24.88 34.06
C THR A 73 -12.13 -25.13 32.60
N PHE A 74 -11.15 -25.33 31.70
CA PHE A 74 -11.45 -25.71 30.31
C PHE A 74 -12.14 -27.07 30.22
N GLN A 75 -11.69 -28.07 30.98
CA GLN A 75 -12.35 -29.38 31.00
C GLN A 75 -13.81 -29.30 31.47
N ARG A 76 -14.12 -28.38 32.39
CA ARG A 76 -15.46 -28.18 32.93
C ARG A 76 -16.36 -27.36 32.01
N LEU A 77 -15.85 -26.27 31.44
CA LEU A 77 -16.65 -25.29 30.68
C LEU A 77 -16.65 -25.55 29.16
N ALA A 78 -15.57 -26.13 28.63
CA ALA A 78 -15.35 -26.34 27.21
C ALA A 78 -14.59 -27.66 26.95
N PRO A 79 -15.15 -28.82 27.36
CA PRO A 79 -14.49 -30.13 27.26
C PRO A 79 -14.12 -30.53 25.83
N GLU A 80 -14.78 -29.96 24.83
CA GLU A 80 -14.50 -30.17 23.41
C GLU A 80 -13.34 -29.32 22.86
N ALA A 81 -12.83 -28.37 23.65
CA ALA A 81 -11.70 -27.54 23.26
C ALA A 81 -10.43 -28.38 23.10
N THR A 82 -9.72 -28.18 21.98
CA THR A 82 -8.36 -28.72 21.84
C THR A 82 -7.38 -27.79 22.55
N LEU A 83 -7.15 -28.03 23.84
CA LEU A 83 -6.27 -27.23 24.69
C LEU A 83 -4.83 -27.75 24.66
N GLN A 84 -3.88 -26.85 24.41
CA GLN A 84 -2.44 -27.10 24.43
C GLN A 84 -1.74 -26.07 25.31
N MET A 85 -0.67 -26.52 25.98
CA MET A 85 0.17 -25.66 26.82
C MET A 85 1.59 -25.68 26.30
N VAL A 86 2.18 -24.49 26.19
CA VAL A 86 3.57 -24.29 25.78
C VAL A 86 4.30 -23.57 26.90
N ARG A 87 5.44 -24.12 27.31
CA ARG A 87 6.32 -23.49 28.29
C ARG A 87 7.19 -22.43 27.64
N ILE A 88 7.29 -21.28 28.30
CA ILE A 88 8.15 -20.18 27.88
C ILE A 88 8.97 -19.66 29.06
N ASP A 89 10.17 -19.15 28.75
CA ASP A 89 10.97 -18.39 29.72
C ASP A 89 10.34 -17.01 29.96
N ASN A 90 10.60 -16.38 31.11
CA ASN A 90 10.23 -14.99 31.33
C ASN A 90 11.13 -14.08 30.47
N PRO A 91 10.58 -13.23 29.58
CA PRO A 91 11.38 -12.36 28.74
C PRO A 91 11.98 -11.18 29.54
N GLU A 92 13.20 -11.38 30.05
CA GLU A 92 13.94 -10.38 30.84
C GLU A 92 15.08 -9.69 30.06
N GLY A 93 15.42 -10.22 28.88
CA GLY A 93 16.49 -9.73 28.03
C GLY A 93 16.29 -10.09 26.56
N GLU A 94 17.24 -9.68 25.73
CA GLU A 94 17.19 -9.89 24.28
C GLU A 94 17.16 -11.38 23.91
N ALA A 95 17.98 -12.21 24.56
CA ALA A 95 18.03 -13.64 24.30
C ALA A 95 16.69 -14.32 24.61
N GLU A 96 16.06 -13.96 25.73
CA GLU A 96 14.76 -14.49 26.13
C GLU A 96 13.64 -13.98 25.22
N ASN A 97 13.73 -12.76 24.70
CA ASN A 97 12.79 -12.25 23.69
C ASN A 97 12.86 -13.07 22.38
N TRP A 98 14.05 -13.48 21.94
CA TRP A 98 14.20 -14.35 20.77
C TRP A 98 13.69 -15.77 21.01
N LYS A 99 13.92 -16.33 22.21
CA LYS A 99 13.30 -17.61 22.58
C LYS A 99 11.77 -17.53 22.57
N LEU A 100 11.20 -16.43 23.08
CA LEU A 100 9.76 -16.20 23.02
C LEU A 100 9.27 -16.07 21.57
N PHE A 101 10.02 -15.36 20.72
CA PHE A 101 9.74 -15.26 19.29
C PHE A 101 9.65 -16.66 18.66
N ASP A 102 10.66 -17.50 18.88
CA ASP A 102 10.71 -18.86 18.34
C ASP A 102 9.58 -19.75 18.90
N ALA A 103 9.31 -19.65 20.20
CA ALA A 103 8.25 -20.41 20.85
C ALA A 103 6.88 -20.12 20.23
N ILE A 104 6.54 -18.84 20.03
CA ILE A 104 5.26 -18.46 19.40
C ILE A 104 5.27 -18.87 17.92
N LEU A 105 6.35 -18.59 17.20
CA LEU A 105 6.41 -18.86 15.76
C LEU A 105 6.27 -20.36 15.47
N ASN A 106 6.89 -21.24 16.26
CA ASN A 106 6.84 -22.68 16.05
C ASN A 106 5.43 -23.26 16.16
N GLU A 107 4.56 -22.64 16.96
CA GLU A 107 3.17 -23.06 17.11
C GLU A 107 2.26 -22.60 15.96
N ILE A 108 2.71 -21.65 15.14
CA ILE A 108 1.98 -21.21 13.95
C ILE A 108 2.25 -22.18 12.80
N GLN A 109 1.21 -22.65 12.14
CA GLN A 109 1.28 -23.46 10.93
C GLN A 109 0.98 -22.62 9.69
N GLU A 110 1.29 -23.17 8.52
CA GLU A 110 1.04 -22.48 7.26
C GLU A 110 -0.47 -22.32 7.02
N GLY A 111 -0.90 -21.09 6.75
CA GLY A 111 -2.30 -20.73 6.51
C GLY A 111 -3.19 -20.73 7.77
N ASP A 112 -2.62 -20.64 8.97
CA ASP A 112 -3.41 -20.53 10.20
C ASP A 112 -4.21 -19.22 10.27
N HIS A 113 -5.41 -19.31 10.84
CA HIS A 113 -6.24 -18.17 11.25
C HIS A 113 -6.09 -17.99 12.76
N ILE A 114 -5.45 -16.90 13.17
CA ILE A 114 -5.01 -16.67 14.55
C ILE A 114 -5.92 -15.66 15.23
N TYR A 115 -6.33 -15.98 16.45
CA TYR A 115 -7.00 -15.08 17.39
C TYR A 115 -6.01 -14.87 18.55
N PHE A 116 -5.66 -13.63 18.84
CA PHE A 116 -4.60 -13.33 19.80
C PHE A 116 -5.16 -12.58 21.01
N ASP A 117 -5.06 -13.19 22.18
CA ASP A 117 -5.43 -12.63 23.47
C ASP A 117 -4.24 -11.96 24.16
N MET A 118 -4.32 -10.64 24.31
CA MET A 118 -3.29 -9.84 24.97
C MET A 118 -3.48 -9.67 26.48
N THR A 119 -4.56 -10.18 27.07
CA THR A 119 -5.02 -9.82 28.43
C THR A 119 -3.95 -9.97 29.51
N HIS A 120 -3.21 -11.08 29.48
CA HIS A 120 -2.15 -11.38 30.45
C HIS A 120 -0.75 -11.32 29.84
N SER A 121 -0.60 -10.65 28.69
CA SER A 121 0.70 -10.35 28.11
C SER A 121 1.34 -9.18 28.86
N PHE A 122 2.53 -9.36 29.45
CA PHE A 122 3.22 -8.33 30.23
C PHE A 122 4.62 -8.04 29.68
N ARG A 123 5.11 -6.81 29.90
CA ARG A 123 6.42 -6.32 29.43
C ARG A 123 6.61 -6.51 27.92
N ALA A 124 7.61 -7.31 27.51
CA ALA A 124 7.98 -7.49 26.11
C ALA A 124 7.01 -8.41 25.35
N ILE A 125 6.19 -9.22 26.05
CA ILE A 125 5.32 -10.23 25.43
C ILE A 125 4.38 -9.65 24.37
N PRO A 126 3.60 -8.56 24.64
CA PRO A 126 2.71 -7.99 23.62
C PRO A 126 3.49 -7.56 22.37
N ILE A 127 4.65 -6.93 22.55
CA ILE A 127 5.47 -6.40 21.45
C ILE A 127 6.05 -7.54 20.62
N VAL A 128 6.69 -8.52 21.26
CA VAL A 128 7.28 -9.69 20.59
C VAL A 128 6.19 -10.47 19.85
N SER A 129 5.03 -10.67 20.46
CA SER A 129 3.93 -11.40 19.85
C SER A 129 3.41 -10.70 18.60
N LEU A 130 3.20 -9.38 18.65
CA LEU A 130 2.79 -8.61 17.47
C LEU A 130 3.84 -8.69 16.34
N ILE A 131 5.13 -8.66 16.67
CA ILE A 131 6.22 -8.85 15.70
C ILE A 131 6.15 -10.25 15.08
N VAL A 132 5.98 -11.31 15.88
CA VAL A 132 5.84 -12.68 15.40
C VAL A 132 4.62 -12.82 14.49
N MET A 133 3.47 -12.26 14.88
CA MET A 133 2.26 -12.29 14.06
C MET A 133 2.51 -11.62 12.71
N ASN A 134 3.11 -10.43 12.70
CA ASN A 134 3.44 -9.75 11.46
C ASN A 134 4.43 -10.55 10.59
N TYR A 135 5.45 -11.18 11.21
CA TYR A 135 6.40 -12.03 10.50
C TYR A 135 5.75 -13.29 9.91
N ALA A 136 4.89 -13.96 10.69
CA ALA A 136 4.19 -15.18 10.30
C ALA A 136 3.21 -14.95 9.13
N ARG A 137 2.61 -13.76 9.02
CA ARG A 137 1.81 -13.38 7.84
C ARG A 137 2.60 -13.56 6.53
N PHE A 138 3.86 -13.17 6.51
CA PHE A 138 4.68 -13.25 5.31
C PHE A 138 5.24 -14.66 5.06
N ILE A 139 5.79 -15.28 6.11
CA ILE A 139 6.53 -16.54 6.01
C ILE A 139 5.62 -17.77 6.03
N LYS A 140 4.57 -17.74 6.85
CA LYS A 140 3.63 -18.86 7.03
C LYS A 140 2.26 -18.58 6.41
N LYS A 141 2.06 -17.46 5.72
CA LYS A 141 0.75 -17.09 5.14
C LYS A 141 -0.38 -17.14 6.17
N ALA A 142 -0.06 -16.91 7.44
CA ALA A 142 -1.04 -16.90 8.52
C ALA A 142 -1.83 -15.58 8.49
N THR A 143 -3.05 -15.61 8.98
CA THR A 143 -3.94 -14.45 9.07
C THR A 143 -4.23 -14.17 10.54
N LEU A 144 -4.00 -12.95 11.00
CA LEU A 144 -4.42 -12.52 12.32
C LEU A 144 -5.87 -12.01 12.21
N GLU A 145 -6.82 -12.85 12.61
CA GLU A 145 -8.26 -12.60 12.52
C GLU A 145 -8.73 -11.62 13.59
N LYS A 146 -8.25 -11.82 14.83
CA LYS A 146 -8.62 -10.94 15.95
C LYS A 146 -7.46 -10.66 16.88
N LEU A 147 -7.42 -9.43 17.36
CA LEU A 147 -6.59 -9.00 18.48
C LEU A 147 -7.52 -8.57 19.62
N VAL A 148 -7.54 -9.30 20.73
CA VAL A 148 -8.50 -9.07 21.82
C VAL A 148 -7.81 -8.82 23.16
N TYR A 149 -8.51 -8.07 24.01
CA TYR A 149 -8.07 -7.77 25.37
C TYR A 149 -9.25 -7.78 26.34
N GLY A 150 -9.15 -8.58 27.40
CA GLY A 150 -10.10 -8.64 28.50
C GLY A 150 -9.86 -7.55 29.52
N GLN A 151 -10.71 -6.53 29.50
CA GLN A 151 -10.75 -5.51 30.54
C GLN A 151 -11.56 -6.03 31.74
N PHE A 152 -10.86 -6.51 32.76
CA PHE A 152 -11.46 -6.93 34.03
C PHE A 152 -11.81 -5.73 34.93
N ASN A 153 -13.04 -5.69 35.45
CA ASN A 153 -13.56 -4.60 36.28
C ASN A 153 -14.13 -5.09 37.64
N GLY A 154 -13.65 -6.23 38.15
CA GLY A 154 -14.16 -6.83 39.38
C GLY A 154 -15.11 -7.98 39.10
N ASP A 155 -16.39 -7.82 39.41
CA ASP A 155 -17.39 -8.90 39.20
C ASP A 155 -17.82 -9.02 37.73
N THR A 156 -17.48 -8.02 36.90
CA THR A 156 -17.74 -7.99 35.45
C THR A 156 -16.50 -7.60 34.66
N GLY A 157 -16.53 -7.91 33.37
CA GLY A 157 -15.44 -7.60 32.46
C GLY A 157 -15.92 -7.44 31.02
N THR A 158 -15.09 -6.85 30.18
CA THR A 158 -15.40 -6.62 28.76
C THR A 158 -14.24 -7.08 27.92
N ILE A 159 -14.51 -7.91 26.91
CA ILE A 159 -13.53 -8.27 25.88
C ILE A 159 -13.61 -7.20 24.80
N LEU A 160 -12.51 -6.48 24.62
CA LEU A 160 -12.35 -5.44 23.61
C LEU A 160 -11.64 -6.02 22.39
N ASP A 161 -12.19 -5.76 21.21
CA ASP A 161 -11.58 -6.11 19.92
C ASP A 161 -10.75 -4.91 19.41
N MET A 162 -9.43 -5.10 19.30
CA MET A 162 -8.44 -4.11 18.85
C MET A 162 -7.95 -4.38 17.42
N THR A 163 -8.64 -5.25 16.67
CA THR A 163 -8.23 -5.65 15.32
C THR A 163 -8.15 -4.46 14.37
N ASN A 164 -9.05 -3.48 14.53
CA ASN A 164 -9.04 -2.22 13.77
C ASN A 164 -7.72 -1.44 13.88
N MET A 165 -6.99 -1.55 15.00
CA MET A 165 -5.69 -0.90 15.16
C MET A 165 -4.61 -1.53 14.27
N LEU A 166 -4.73 -2.82 13.96
CA LEU A 166 -3.82 -3.53 13.06
C LEU A 166 -4.06 -3.18 11.59
N GLU A 167 -5.29 -2.81 11.24
CA GLU A 167 -5.61 -2.33 9.90
C GLU A 167 -4.81 -1.07 9.59
N LEU A 168 -4.63 -0.16 10.56
CA LEU A 168 -3.84 1.06 10.39
C LEU A 168 -2.39 0.75 9.99
N LEU A 169 -1.76 -0.26 10.61
CA LEU A 169 -0.41 -0.70 10.23
C LEU A 169 -0.36 -1.16 8.77
N SER A 170 -1.38 -1.92 8.35
CA SER A 170 -1.46 -2.42 6.98
C SER A 170 -1.66 -1.26 5.99
N TRP A 171 -2.49 -0.28 6.33
CA TRP A 171 -2.67 0.96 5.56
C TRP A 171 -1.40 1.80 5.47
N THR A 172 -0.68 1.98 6.58
CA THR A 172 0.61 2.69 6.58
C THR A 172 1.59 2.03 5.61
N ASN A 173 1.70 0.70 5.61
CA ASN A 173 2.55 -0.02 4.67
C ASN A 173 2.10 0.14 3.21
N GLY A 174 0.79 0.06 2.94
CA GLY A 174 0.25 0.26 1.60
C GLY A 174 0.50 1.66 1.04
N VAL A 175 0.29 2.68 1.87
CA VAL A 175 0.54 4.09 1.50
C VAL A 175 2.03 4.35 1.31
N ASP A 176 2.87 3.80 2.17
CA ASP A 176 4.33 3.90 2.07
C ASP A 176 4.89 3.18 0.82
N GLN A 177 4.35 2.02 0.44
CA GLN A 177 4.64 1.37 -0.85
C GLN A 177 4.26 2.28 -2.02
N PHE A 178 3.04 2.82 -2.00
CA PHE A 178 2.54 3.72 -3.03
C PHE A 178 3.43 4.97 -3.16
N ILE A 179 3.76 5.64 -2.05
CA ILE A 179 4.62 6.84 -2.04
C ILE A 179 6.02 6.55 -2.59
N ARG A 180 6.55 5.34 -2.44
CA ARG A 180 7.88 5.00 -2.97
C ARG A 180 7.89 4.54 -4.42
N THR A 181 6.81 3.89 -4.88
CA THR A 181 6.80 3.14 -6.13
C THR A 181 5.78 3.63 -7.16
N GLY A 182 4.80 4.42 -6.73
CA GLY A 182 3.63 4.80 -7.50
C GLY A 182 2.61 3.66 -7.67
N ASP A 183 2.82 2.49 -7.07
CA ASP A 183 1.94 1.31 -7.17
C ASP A 183 0.88 1.31 -6.06
N ALA A 184 -0.38 1.30 -6.48
CA ALA A 184 -1.55 1.36 -5.60
C ALA A 184 -2.13 -0.03 -5.24
N THR A 185 -1.60 -1.11 -5.80
CA THR A 185 -2.18 -2.46 -5.72
C THR A 185 -2.44 -2.90 -4.28
N GLN A 186 -1.49 -2.66 -3.37
CA GLN A 186 -1.64 -3.06 -1.97
C GLN A 186 -2.81 -2.34 -1.27
N ILE A 187 -3.04 -1.06 -1.58
CA ILE A 187 -4.17 -0.29 -1.03
C ILE A 187 -5.49 -0.88 -1.53
N GLY A 188 -5.55 -1.23 -2.82
CA GLY A 188 -6.69 -1.92 -3.43
C GLY A 188 -7.03 -3.23 -2.73
N GLU A 189 -6.05 -4.11 -2.55
CA GLU A 189 -6.21 -5.39 -1.88
C GLU A 189 -6.69 -5.25 -0.42
N LEU A 190 -6.17 -4.26 0.31
CA LEU A 190 -6.58 -3.98 1.69
C LEU A 190 -8.06 -3.59 1.75
N VAL A 191 -8.49 -2.64 0.91
CA VAL A 191 -9.89 -2.21 0.89
C VAL A 191 -10.82 -3.34 0.46
N GLN A 192 -10.41 -4.16 -0.50
CA GLN A 192 -11.20 -5.32 -0.92
C GLN A 192 -11.34 -6.37 0.19
N THR A 193 -10.30 -6.59 0.98
CA THR A 193 -10.32 -7.53 2.11
C THR A 193 -11.27 -7.03 3.19
N ILE A 194 -11.09 -5.79 3.64
CA ILE A 194 -11.96 -5.16 4.64
C ILE A 194 -13.42 -5.15 4.16
N ALA A 195 -13.66 -4.84 2.89
CA ALA A 195 -14.99 -4.89 2.30
C ALA A 195 -15.62 -6.29 2.41
N LYS A 196 -14.89 -7.34 2.01
CA LYS A 196 -15.39 -8.72 2.08
C LYS A 196 -15.78 -9.13 3.50
N ASP A 197 -14.96 -8.79 4.48
CA ASP A 197 -15.20 -9.19 5.87
C ASP A 197 -16.33 -8.37 6.51
N SER A 198 -16.36 -7.07 6.19
CA SER A 198 -17.37 -6.16 6.72
C SER A 198 -18.76 -6.36 6.09
N PHE A 199 -18.86 -6.86 4.85
CA PHE A 199 -20.15 -7.26 4.24
C PHE A 199 -20.72 -8.56 4.84
N LYS A 200 -19.87 -9.42 5.40
CA LYS A 200 -20.30 -10.59 6.17
C LYS A 200 -20.76 -10.22 7.57
N ASN A 201 -20.18 -9.16 8.15
CA ASN A 201 -20.52 -8.69 9.48
C ASN A 201 -21.84 -7.87 9.50
N LYS A 202 -22.90 -8.46 10.05
CA LYS A 202 -24.21 -7.81 10.19
C LYS A 202 -24.20 -6.62 11.17
N GLU A 203 -23.22 -6.55 12.06
CA GLU A 203 -23.12 -5.55 13.13
C GLU A 203 -22.53 -4.20 12.66
N MET A 204 -21.97 -4.11 11.45
CA MET A 204 -21.41 -2.85 10.95
C MET A 204 -22.49 -1.76 10.80
N SER A 205 -22.22 -0.57 11.32
CA SER A 205 -23.15 0.56 11.18
C SER A 205 -23.32 1.00 9.72
N SER A 206 -24.49 1.55 9.35
CA SER A 206 -24.75 2.09 8.00
C SER A 206 -23.72 3.15 7.59
N GLU A 207 -23.29 3.98 8.54
CA GLU A 207 -22.25 5.00 8.34
C GLU A 207 -20.89 4.38 8.01
N SER A 208 -20.50 3.32 8.71
CA SER A 208 -19.25 2.58 8.45
C SER A 208 -19.30 1.88 7.09
N ARG A 209 -20.45 1.27 6.72
CA ARG A 209 -20.64 0.70 5.37
C ARG A 209 -20.46 1.75 4.28
N SER A 210 -21.09 2.91 4.46
CA SER A 210 -21.02 4.03 3.53
C SER A 210 -19.58 4.55 3.42
N SER A 211 -18.86 4.65 4.53
CA SER A 211 -17.47 5.07 4.57
C SER A 211 -16.54 4.11 3.80
N LEU A 212 -16.73 2.81 3.98
CA LEU A 212 -15.98 1.77 3.29
C LEU A 212 -16.20 1.79 1.77
N LEU A 213 -17.43 2.09 1.33
CA LEU A 213 -17.73 2.26 -0.10
C LEU A 213 -16.98 3.45 -0.72
N ASP A 214 -16.75 4.53 0.01
CA ASP A 214 -15.99 5.65 -0.52
C ASP A 214 -14.49 5.39 -0.53
N LEU A 215 -13.92 4.70 0.48
CA LEU A 215 -12.54 4.21 0.37
C LEU A 215 -12.36 3.27 -0.81
N LYS A 216 -13.36 2.43 -1.10
CA LYS A 216 -13.31 1.55 -2.27
C LYS A 216 -13.18 2.35 -3.56
N LYS A 217 -13.93 3.44 -3.71
CA LYS A 217 -13.78 4.35 -4.85
C LYS A 217 -12.41 5.01 -4.89
N VAL A 218 -11.87 5.43 -3.73
CA VAL A 218 -10.52 6.00 -3.65
C VAL A 218 -9.48 4.98 -4.13
N ALA A 219 -9.55 3.75 -3.65
CA ALA A 219 -8.61 2.69 -4.00
C ALA A 219 -8.70 2.31 -5.48
N GLU A 220 -9.90 2.08 -6.01
CA GLU A 220 -10.13 1.81 -7.44
C GLU A 220 -9.61 2.96 -8.31
N GLN A 221 -9.82 4.20 -7.89
CA GLN A 221 -9.36 5.36 -8.64
C GLN A 221 -7.83 5.51 -8.58
N LEU A 222 -7.21 5.17 -7.45
CA LEU A 222 -5.75 5.16 -7.31
C LEU A 222 -5.11 4.09 -8.21
N GLU A 223 -5.73 2.91 -8.33
CA GLU A 223 -5.34 1.88 -9.29
C GLU A 223 -5.44 2.39 -10.75
N ASN A 224 -6.52 3.10 -11.09
CA ASN A 224 -6.68 3.69 -12.43
C ASN A 224 -5.59 4.72 -12.75
N VAL A 225 -5.24 5.60 -11.79
CA VAL A 225 -4.12 6.55 -11.95
C VAL A 225 -2.81 5.81 -12.16
N SER A 226 -2.53 4.80 -11.32
CA SER A 226 -1.31 3.99 -11.42
C SER A 226 -1.22 3.28 -12.77
N LEU A 227 -2.32 2.69 -13.25
CA LEU A 227 -2.41 2.03 -14.55
C LEU A 227 -2.21 3.01 -15.71
N ALA A 228 -2.81 4.20 -15.66
CA ALA A 228 -2.65 5.23 -16.68
C ALA A 228 -1.18 5.67 -16.79
N ILE A 229 -0.48 5.82 -15.66
CA ILE A 229 0.96 6.12 -15.63
C ILE A 229 1.76 4.95 -16.21
N GLN A 230 1.53 3.73 -15.71
CA GLN A 230 2.27 2.52 -16.13
C GLN A 230 2.13 2.23 -17.63
N THR A 231 1.00 2.60 -18.23
CA THR A 231 0.72 2.40 -19.65
C THR A 231 0.96 3.65 -20.52
N CYS A 232 1.52 4.70 -19.93
CA CYS A 232 1.85 5.98 -20.58
C CYS A 232 0.64 6.66 -21.26
N ARG A 233 -0.54 6.65 -20.62
CA ARG A 233 -1.77 7.28 -21.12
C ARG A 233 -1.89 8.72 -20.64
N SER A 234 -1.01 9.60 -21.12
CA SER A 234 -0.92 11.01 -20.68
C SER A 234 -2.26 11.76 -20.64
N THR A 235 -3.15 11.49 -21.60
CA THR A 235 -4.47 12.14 -21.68
C THR A 235 -5.46 11.64 -20.62
N GLU A 236 -5.27 10.42 -20.12
CA GLU A 236 -6.11 9.83 -19.07
C GLU A 236 -5.63 10.28 -17.69
N ILE A 237 -4.31 10.38 -17.47
CA ILE A 237 -3.70 10.70 -16.17
C ILE A 237 -4.36 11.90 -15.47
N VAL A 238 -4.55 13.04 -16.17
CA VAL A 238 -5.17 14.25 -15.58
C VAL A 238 -6.57 13.96 -15.06
N LYS A 239 -7.40 13.36 -15.91
CA LYS A 239 -8.79 13.06 -15.60
C LYS A 239 -8.87 12.09 -14.43
N GLU A 240 -8.03 11.05 -14.42
CA GLU A 240 -8.03 10.06 -13.35
C GLU A 240 -7.57 10.68 -12.01
N ILE A 241 -6.63 11.63 -12.01
CA ILE A 241 -6.19 12.34 -10.80
C ILE A 241 -7.28 13.30 -10.30
N GLU A 242 -7.96 14.05 -11.18
CA GLU A 242 -9.07 14.92 -10.78
C GLU A 242 -10.21 14.13 -10.15
N LEU A 243 -10.50 12.93 -10.67
CA LEU A 243 -11.47 12.01 -10.08
C LEU A 243 -11.00 11.49 -8.72
N LEU A 244 -9.70 11.16 -8.59
CA LEU A 244 -9.12 10.72 -7.32
C LEU A 244 -9.30 11.79 -6.23
N GLN A 245 -8.95 13.04 -6.51
CA GLN A 245 -9.09 14.16 -5.58
C GLN A 245 -10.55 14.32 -5.11
N LYS A 246 -11.53 14.18 -6.01
CA LYS A 246 -12.96 14.22 -5.65
C LYS A 246 -13.35 13.08 -4.72
N HIS A 247 -12.86 11.87 -4.98
CA HIS A 247 -13.13 10.71 -4.13
C HIS A 247 -12.48 10.83 -2.76
N ILE A 248 -11.24 11.33 -2.69
CA ILE A 248 -10.53 11.61 -1.42
C ILE A 248 -11.30 12.66 -0.60
N ALA A 249 -11.71 13.77 -1.21
CA ALA A 249 -12.50 14.80 -0.54
C ALA A 249 -13.80 14.23 0.05
N THR A 250 -14.53 13.42 -0.74
CA THR A 250 -15.77 12.76 -0.29
C THR A 250 -15.52 11.81 0.89
N ALA A 251 -14.44 11.02 0.84
CA ALA A 251 -14.09 10.11 1.92
C ALA A 251 -13.75 10.86 3.22
N LYS A 252 -13.01 11.98 3.13
CA LYS A 252 -12.59 12.82 4.26
C LYS A 252 -13.75 13.53 4.97
N GLU A 253 -14.85 13.80 4.28
CA GLU A 253 -16.04 14.43 4.88
C GLU A 253 -16.73 13.55 5.95
N LYS A 254 -16.50 12.23 5.91
CA LYS A 254 -17.13 11.28 6.83
C LYS A 254 -16.42 11.20 8.18
N LYS A 255 -17.21 11.27 9.26
CA LYS A 255 -16.73 11.21 10.65
C LYS A 255 -16.86 9.83 11.29
N SER A 256 -16.69 8.76 10.51
CA SER A 256 -16.71 7.41 11.08
C SER A 256 -15.38 7.09 11.78
N ASN A 257 -15.45 6.34 12.89
CA ASN A 257 -14.27 5.87 13.64
C ASN A 257 -13.31 5.03 12.78
N PHE A 258 -13.79 4.50 11.66
CA PHE A 258 -13.01 3.74 10.70
C PHE A 258 -12.18 4.62 9.75
N ILE A 259 -12.73 5.75 9.26
CA ILE A 259 -12.03 6.64 8.31
C ILE A 259 -11.09 7.61 8.99
N GLN A 260 -11.47 8.11 10.16
CA GLN A 260 -10.73 9.19 10.82
C GLN A 260 -9.23 8.89 11.02
N PRO A 261 -8.82 7.67 11.44
CA PRO A 261 -7.39 7.33 11.52
C PRO A 261 -6.66 7.32 10.17
N LEU A 262 -7.38 7.15 9.05
CA LEU A 262 -6.81 7.07 7.70
C LEU A 262 -6.72 8.44 7.02
N VAL A 263 -7.40 9.48 7.52
CA VAL A 263 -7.40 10.82 6.90
C VAL A 263 -5.98 11.36 6.67
N PRO A 264 -5.04 11.30 7.64
CA PRO A 264 -3.67 11.76 7.40
C PRO A 264 -2.95 11.00 6.27
N LEU A 265 -3.28 9.72 6.07
CA LEU A 265 -2.72 8.93 4.98
C LEU A 265 -3.31 9.32 3.62
N LEU A 266 -4.61 9.67 3.60
CA LEU A 266 -5.25 10.21 2.39
C LEU A 266 -4.68 11.58 2.02
N ASP A 267 -4.36 12.42 3.02
CA ASP A 267 -3.70 13.71 2.82
C ASP A 267 -2.31 13.54 2.19
N GLU A 268 -1.54 12.55 2.65
CA GLU A 268 -0.25 12.21 2.05
C GLU A 268 -0.41 11.81 0.57
N ILE A 269 -1.38 10.94 0.23
CA ILE A 269 -1.67 10.57 -1.17
C ILE A 269 -2.07 11.80 -2.00
N GLU A 270 -2.96 12.64 -1.48
CA GLU A 270 -3.44 13.84 -2.16
C GLU A 270 -2.30 14.82 -2.47
N SER A 271 -1.39 15.03 -1.50
CA SER A 271 -0.24 15.94 -1.63
C SER A 271 0.68 15.57 -2.78
N LYS A 272 0.83 14.27 -3.07
CA LYS A 272 1.67 13.76 -4.15
C LYS A 272 1.20 14.13 -5.55
N TYR A 273 -0.09 14.41 -5.69
CA TYR A 273 -0.69 14.79 -6.96
C TYR A 273 -0.96 16.29 -7.10
N ALA A 274 -0.58 17.10 -6.09
CA ALA A 274 -0.89 18.54 -6.08
C ALA A 274 -0.34 19.31 -7.29
N HIS A 275 0.76 18.84 -7.90
CA HIS A 275 1.41 19.51 -9.03
C HIS A 275 0.88 19.10 -10.42
N PHE A 276 -0.07 18.16 -10.52
CA PHE A 276 -0.53 17.63 -11.81
C PHE A 276 -1.53 18.54 -12.57
N SER A 277 -1.79 19.77 -12.10
CA SER A 277 -2.85 20.65 -12.63
C SER A 277 -2.58 21.26 -14.01
N GLU A 278 -1.32 21.51 -14.38
CA GLU A 278 -0.93 22.01 -15.71
C GLU A 278 0.39 21.35 -16.16
N GLY A 279 0.44 20.81 -17.39
CA GLY A 279 1.62 20.08 -17.86
C GLY A 279 1.75 18.65 -17.34
N ALA A 280 0.63 18.00 -17.05
CA ALA A 280 0.57 16.66 -16.46
C ALA A 280 1.44 15.60 -17.13
N GLY A 281 1.74 15.73 -18.43
CA GLY A 281 2.66 14.86 -19.13
C GLY A 281 4.12 14.95 -18.65
N TYR A 282 4.59 16.17 -18.35
CA TYR A 282 5.91 16.41 -17.74
C TYR A 282 5.90 15.96 -16.27
N GLU A 283 4.86 16.33 -15.53
CA GLU A 283 4.69 15.95 -14.12
C GLU A 283 4.67 14.42 -13.94
N ALA A 284 3.95 13.70 -14.81
CA ALA A 284 3.94 12.24 -14.81
C ALA A 284 5.30 11.64 -15.14
N ALA A 285 6.10 12.29 -16.00
CA ALA A 285 7.46 11.86 -16.28
C ALA A 285 8.41 12.10 -15.10
N ARG A 286 8.31 13.26 -14.44
CA ARG A 286 9.05 13.58 -13.21
C ARG A 286 8.71 12.61 -12.09
N TRP A 287 7.41 12.41 -11.85
CA TRP A 287 6.89 11.39 -10.94
C TRP A 287 7.49 10.01 -11.24
N SER A 288 7.46 9.59 -12.51
CA SER A 288 8.02 8.29 -12.91
C SER A 288 9.52 8.19 -12.62
N ALA A 289 10.29 9.26 -12.79
CA ALA A 289 11.71 9.28 -12.45
C ALA A 289 11.95 9.12 -10.94
N GLU A 290 11.21 9.87 -10.11
CA GLU A 290 11.29 9.83 -8.64
C GLU A 290 10.97 8.44 -8.07
N HIS A 291 10.04 7.72 -8.69
CA HIS A 291 9.54 6.42 -8.23
C HIS A 291 10.24 5.23 -8.90
N GLY A 292 11.31 5.47 -9.67
CA GLY A 292 12.09 4.41 -10.30
C GLY A 292 11.43 3.74 -11.51
N LEU A 293 10.37 4.33 -12.06
CA LEU A 293 9.67 3.88 -13.27
C LEU A 293 10.44 4.33 -14.52
N ILE A 294 11.67 3.86 -14.68
CA ILE A 294 12.67 4.44 -15.62
C ILE A 294 12.15 4.46 -17.07
N GLN A 295 11.68 3.33 -17.60
CA GLN A 295 11.21 3.23 -18.99
C GLN A 295 9.99 4.10 -19.25
N ILE A 296 9.06 4.15 -18.29
CA ILE A 296 7.84 4.96 -18.33
C ILE A 296 8.21 6.44 -18.32
N GLY A 297 9.13 6.86 -17.45
CA GLY A 297 9.63 8.23 -17.38
C GLY A 297 10.23 8.70 -18.70
N TYR A 298 11.10 7.90 -19.32
CA TYR A 298 11.64 8.21 -20.64
C TYR A 298 10.54 8.37 -21.71
N THR A 299 9.57 7.45 -21.72
CA THR A 299 8.49 7.46 -22.70
C THR A 299 7.56 8.66 -22.53
N LEU A 300 7.12 8.93 -21.29
CA LEU A 300 6.29 10.08 -20.97
C LEU A 300 7.01 11.39 -21.27
N LEU A 301 8.29 11.52 -20.90
CA LEU A 301 9.03 12.75 -21.13
C LEU A 301 9.15 13.06 -22.63
N GLN A 302 9.46 12.03 -23.43
CA GLN A 302 9.64 12.17 -24.87
C GLN A 302 8.31 12.46 -25.60
N GLU A 303 7.27 11.66 -25.33
CA GLU A 303 5.98 11.79 -26.02
C GLU A 303 5.27 13.09 -25.67
N ASN A 304 5.32 13.51 -24.40
CA ASN A 304 4.69 14.74 -23.97
C ASN A 304 5.43 15.98 -24.46
N PHE A 305 6.75 15.93 -24.65
CA PHE A 305 7.48 17.03 -25.27
C PHE A 305 7.04 17.27 -26.72
N VAL A 306 6.92 16.19 -27.51
CA VAL A 306 6.43 16.28 -28.89
C VAL A 306 4.98 16.77 -28.91
N THR A 307 4.15 16.32 -27.98
CA THR A 307 2.76 16.79 -27.86
C THR A 307 2.71 18.28 -27.54
N ALA A 308 3.45 18.76 -26.54
CA ALA A 308 3.51 20.17 -26.19
C ALA A 308 4.03 21.04 -27.35
N LEU A 309 5.04 20.57 -28.08
CA LEU A 309 5.56 21.26 -29.26
C LEU A 309 4.57 21.24 -30.43
N SER A 310 3.80 20.15 -30.60
CA SER A 310 2.74 20.09 -31.60
C SER A 310 1.68 21.15 -31.34
N GLU A 311 1.25 21.27 -30.09
CA GLU A 311 0.26 22.26 -29.68
C GLU A 311 0.79 23.70 -29.83
N TYR A 312 2.06 23.93 -29.47
CA TYR A 312 2.73 25.22 -29.66
C TYR A 312 2.73 25.65 -31.13
N LEU A 313 3.03 24.73 -32.04
CA LEU A 313 3.02 24.96 -33.49
C LEU A 313 1.61 24.87 -34.12
N GLN A 314 0.55 24.80 -33.30
CA GLN A 314 -0.84 24.68 -33.75
C GLN A 314 -1.12 23.46 -34.64
N PHE A 315 -0.32 22.40 -34.49
CA PHE A 315 -0.58 21.09 -35.09
C PHE A 315 -1.48 20.23 -34.21
N ASN A 316 -2.15 19.25 -34.82
CA ASN A 316 -2.91 18.25 -34.10
C ASN A 316 -1.94 17.21 -33.50
N PRO A 317 -1.84 17.11 -32.14
CA PRO A 317 -0.89 16.22 -31.48
C PRO A 317 -1.17 14.73 -31.70
N THR A 318 -2.34 14.35 -32.20
CA THR A 318 -2.71 12.96 -32.51
C THR A 318 -2.48 12.58 -33.97
N ASN A 319 -2.21 13.56 -34.85
CA ASN A 319 -1.98 13.30 -36.26
C ASN A 319 -0.58 12.74 -36.50
N LYS A 320 -0.50 11.51 -37.01
CA LYS A 320 0.77 10.79 -37.24
C LYS A 320 1.72 11.51 -38.20
N GLU A 321 1.20 12.10 -39.27
CA GLU A 321 2.03 12.77 -40.28
C GLU A 321 2.63 14.06 -39.72
N GLN A 322 1.83 14.87 -39.02
CA GLN A 322 2.29 16.09 -38.36
C GLN A 322 3.33 15.79 -37.27
N ARG A 323 3.10 14.77 -36.43
CA ARG A 323 4.13 14.32 -35.47
C ARG A 323 5.41 13.86 -36.16
N THR A 324 5.31 13.21 -37.31
CA THR A 324 6.48 12.77 -38.07
C THR A 324 7.27 13.96 -38.61
N LEU A 325 6.59 15.02 -39.08
CA LEU A 325 7.23 16.26 -39.52
C LEU A 325 7.96 16.95 -38.36
N ILE A 326 7.33 17.07 -37.18
CA ILE A 326 7.94 17.66 -35.99
C ILE A 326 9.20 16.90 -35.57
N ASN A 327 9.12 15.58 -35.45
CA ASN A 327 10.28 14.75 -35.11
C ASN A 327 11.40 14.88 -36.16
N SER A 328 11.05 15.01 -37.44
CA SER A 328 12.02 15.23 -38.52
C SER A 328 12.68 16.61 -38.40
N ALA A 329 11.91 17.66 -38.09
CA ALA A 329 12.42 19.02 -37.91
C ALA A 329 13.37 19.11 -36.70
N ILE A 330 13.00 18.49 -35.57
CA ILE A 330 13.87 18.36 -34.39
C ILE A 330 15.21 17.74 -34.80
N LYS A 331 15.17 16.61 -35.52
CA LYS A 331 16.37 15.91 -35.98
C LYS A 331 17.22 16.77 -36.93
N ILE A 332 16.60 17.47 -37.87
CA ILE A 332 17.28 18.37 -38.81
C ILE A 332 18.11 19.42 -38.06
N VAL A 333 17.53 20.07 -37.04
CA VAL A 333 18.22 21.11 -36.27
C VAL A 333 19.29 20.52 -35.34
N ALA A 334 18.97 19.42 -34.65
CA ALA A 334 19.91 18.76 -33.73
C ALA A 334 21.17 18.25 -34.44
N ASP A 335 20.97 17.54 -35.56
CA ASP A 335 22.04 16.89 -36.33
C ASP A 335 22.66 17.81 -37.40
N GLN A 336 22.12 19.02 -37.58
CA GLN A 336 22.54 19.97 -38.63
C GLN A 336 22.49 19.35 -40.04
N LEU A 337 21.39 18.66 -40.35
CA LEU A 337 21.25 17.95 -41.61
C LEU A 337 21.13 18.95 -42.78
N PRO A 338 21.98 18.84 -43.82
CA PRO A 338 21.88 19.67 -45.00
C PRO A 338 20.61 19.30 -45.80
N LYS A 339 20.06 20.27 -46.56
CA LYS A 339 18.75 20.12 -47.24
C LYS A 339 18.68 18.91 -48.17
N GLU A 340 19.81 18.48 -48.72
CA GLU A 340 19.93 17.31 -49.60
C GLU A 340 19.62 15.99 -48.86
N GLN A 341 19.76 15.97 -47.54
CA GLN A 341 19.47 14.80 -46.69
C GLN A 341 18.05 14.80 -46.13
N TRP A 342 17.23 15.82 -46.43
CA TRP A 342 15.86 15.89 -45.95
C TRP A 342 14.98 14.91 -46.73
N HIS A 343 14.26 14.05 -46.00
CA HIS A 343 13.40 13.04 -46.60
C HIS A 343 12.03 13.60 -47.00
N GLY A 344 11.64 13.39 -48.26
CA GLY A 344 10.33 13.80 -48.78
C GLY A 344 10.39 14.36 -50.20
N ASP A 345 9.22 14.63 -50.76
CA ASP A 345 9.06 15.49 -51.92
C ASP A 345 9.31 16.97 -51.57
N GLU A 346 9.32 17.84 -52.57
CA GLU A 346 9.58 19.27 -52.37
C GLU A 346 8.54 19.94 -51.47
N GLN A 347 7.27 19.54 -51.56
CA GLN A 347 6.21 20.05 -50.68
C GLN A 347 6.50 19.71 -49.21
N ARG A 348 6.92 18.48 -48.91
CA ARG A 348 7.30 18.07 -47.56
C ARG A 348 8.55 18.80 -47.07
N LYS A 349 9.55 19.03 -47.92
CA LYS A 349 10.74 19.81 -47.54
C LYS A 349 10.41 21.27 -47.23
N GLU A 350 9.48 21.88 -47.97
CA GLU A 350 8.99 23.23 -47.71
C GLU A 350 8.27 23.31 -46.35
N GLN A 351 7.41 22.32 -46.06
CA GLN A 351 6.78 22.21 -44.73
C GLN A 351 7.82 22.07 -43.61
N LEU A 352 8.84 21.23 -43.80
CA LEU A 352 9.93 21.06 -42.82
C LEU A 352 10.71 22.36 -42.61
N ALA A 353 10.99 23.12 -43.66
CA ALA A 353 11.69 24.40 -43.56
C ALA A 353 10.91 25.39 -42.69
N ASN A 354 9.60 25.49 -42.93
CA ASN A 354 8.71 26.35 -42.15
C ASN A 354 8.67 25.93 -40.66
N ILE A 355 8.58 24.64 -40.38
CA ILE A 355 8.62 24.14 -38.99
C ILE A 355 9.96 24.49 -38.34
N VAL A 356 11.08 24.23 -39.03
CA VAL A 356 12.43 24.52 -38.51
C VAL A 356 12.60 26.00 -38.16
N GLU A 357 12.06 26.91 -38.97
CA GLU A 357 12.09 28.35 -38.71
C GLU A 357 11.24 28.77 -37.49
N GLN A 358 10.16 28.04 -37.20
CA GLN A 358 9.26 28.31 -36.09
C GLN A 358 9.65 27.60 -34.78
N LEU A 359 10.64 26.70 -34.79
CA LEU A 359 11.07 26.01 -33.58
C LEU A 359 11.62 27.02 -32.55
N PRO A 360 11.10 27.03 -31.31
CA PRO A 360 11.54 28.00 -30.30
C PRO A 360 12.85 27.59 -29.61
N PHE A 361 13.54 26.59 -30.15
CA PHE A 361 14.66 25.93 -29.49
C PHE A 361 15.92 25.97 -30.34
N ASN A 362 17.05 26.16 -29.67
CA ASN A 362 18.35 26.06 -30.32
C ASN A 362 18.82 24.60 -30.44
N ARG A 363 19.91 24.40 -31.19
CA ARG A 363 20.51 23.07 -31.39
C ARG A 363 20.87 22.37 -30.08
N GLU A 364 21.45 23.07 -29.12
CA GLU A 364 21.89 22.47 -27.85
C GLU A 364 20.70 21.90 -27.07
N GLN A 365 19.59 22.63 -27.03
CA GLN A 365 18.33 22.18 -26.42
C GLN A 365 17.77 20.93 -27.12
N LEU A 366 17.73 20.93 -28.46
CA LEU A 366 17.20 19.79 -29.22
C LEU A 366 18.12 18.56 -29.21
N LEU A 367 19.42 18.74 -28.99
CA LEU A 367 20.35 17.62 -28.73
C LEU A 367 20.03 16.89 -27.43
N LYS A 368 19.52 17.59 -26.40
CA LYS A 368 19.09 16.96 -25.15
C LYS A 368 17.90 16.02 -25.39
N TYR A 369 16.91 16.47 -26.16
CA TYR A 369 15.79 15.61 -26.61
C TYR A 369 16.26 14.42 -27.45
N SER A 370 17.25 14.62 -28.33
CA SER A 370 17.77 13.53 -29.16
C SER A 370 18.43 12.43 -28.31
N LYS A 371 19.23 12.81 -27.30
CA LYS A 371 19.81 11.87 -26.32
C LYS A 371 18.72 11.12 -25.52
N LEU A 372 17.66 11.80 -25.13
CA LEU A 372 16.50 11.17 -24.45
C LEU A 372 15.92 10.04 -25.31
N THR A 373 15.75 10.30 -26.61
CA THR A 373 15.26 9.33 -27.59
C THR A 373 16.19 8.11 -27.70
N ASP A 374 17.51 8.33 -27.69
CA ASP A 374 18.49 7.25 -27.74
C ASP A 374 18.44 6.34 -26.51
N TYR A 375 18.29 6.91 -25.31
CA TYR A 375 18.15 6.12 -24.08
C TYR A 375 16.84 5.34 -24.04
N ARG A 376 15.73 5.99 -24.41
CA ARG A 376 14.41 5.33 -24.52
C ARG A 376 14.47 4.14 -25.48
N ASN A 377 15.10 4.33 -26.65
CA ASN A 377 15.24 3.26 -27.64
C ASN A 377 16.18 2.14 -27.16
N ASP A 378 17.25 2.46 -26.41
CA ASP A 378 18.12 1.46 -25.77
C ASP A 378 17.31 0.49 -24.90
N ILE A 379 16.47 1.06 -24.03
CA ILE A 379 15.61 0.31 -23.11
C ILE A 379 14.62 -0.55 -23.90
N ASN A 380 13.96 0.02 -24.91
CA ASN A 380 12.98 -0.71 -25.72
C ASN A 380 13.60 -1.82 -26.57
N HIS A 381 14.88 -1.71 -26.92
CA HIS A 381 15.65 -2.77 -27.57
C HIS A 381 16.32 -3.72 -26.55
N ALA A 382 15.99 -3.61 -25.25
CA ALA A 382 16.52 -4.43 -24.17
C ALA A 382 18.07 -4.45 -24.11
N GLY A 383 18.72 -3.36 -24.52
CA GLY A 383 20.18 -3.28 -24.58
C GLY A 383 20.83 -4.14 -25.67
N MET A 384 20.06 -4.71 -26.61
CA MET A 384 20.56 -5.52 -27.73
C MET A 384 21.09 -4.64 -28.87
N ARG A 385 21.99 -3.70 -28.54
CA ARG A 385 22.64 -2.80 -29.49
C ARG A 385 24.13 -2.61 -29.18
N PRO A 386 24.97 -2.26 -30.17
CA PRO A 386 26.33 -1.85 -29.89
C PRO A 386 26.36 -0.68 -28.90
N ASN A 387 27.25 -0.73 -27.90
CA ASN A 387 27.40 0.29 -26.86
C ASN A 387 26.13 0.57 -26.03
N ALA A 388 25.39 -0.48 -25.67
CA ALA A 388 24.25 -0.36 -24.75
C ALA A 388 24.61 0.38 -23.45
N THR A 389 23.72 1.28 -23.04
CA THR A 389 23.88 2.12 -21.85
C THR A 389 23.77 1.25 -20.61
N LYS A 390 24.70 1.43 -19.66
CA LYS A 390 24.64 0.73 -18.38
C LYS A 390 23.37 1.12 -17.62
N ALA A 391 22.75 0.15 -16.94
CA ALA A 391 21.51 0.35 -16.19
C ALA A 391 21.58 1.52 -15.17
N ALA A 392 22.68 1.63 -14.42
CA ALA A 392 22.88 2.72 -13.46
C ALA A 392 22.91 4.10 -14.12
N ASN A 393 23.40 4.19 -15.36
CA ASN A 393 23.40 5.45 -16.11
C ASN A 393 21.99 5.81 -16.53
N LEU A 394 21.18 4.88 -17.03
CA LEU A 394 19.79 5.17 -17.45
C LEU A 394 18.96 5.85 -16.35
N LYS A 395 19.09 5.40 -15.09
CA LYS A 395 18.42 6.08 -13.97
C LYS A 395 18.89 7.53 -13.82
N ARG A 396 20.20 7.76 -13.75
CA ARG A 396 20.79 9.08 -13.55
C ARG A 396 20.46 10.03 -14.71
N GLU A 397 20.56 9.52 -15.94
CA GLU A 397 20.30 10.30 -17.15
C GLU A 397 18.82 10.67 -17.28
N LEU A 398 17.89 9.84 -16.80
CA LEU A 398 16.47 10.21 -16.74
C LEU A 398 16.24 11.39 -15.79
N HIS A 399 16.78 11.35 -14.55
CA HIS A 399 16.66 12.47 -13.62
C HIS A 399 17.23 13.76 -14.21
N SER A 400 18.43 13.69 -14.80
CA SER A 400 19.03 14.86 -15.45
C SER A 400 18.23 15.35 -16.65
N ALA A 401 17.62 14.44 -17.43
CA ALA A 401 16.77 14.82 -18.55
C ALA A 401 15.49 15.52 -18.09
N VAL A 402 14.86 15.07 -17.00
CA VAL A 402 13.68 15.73 -16.41
C VAL A 402 14.02 17.18 -16.04
N GLU A 403 15.09 17.40 -15.26
CA GLU A 403 15.53 18.74 -14.86
C GLU A 403 15.83 19.63 -16.08
N GLN A 404 16.56 19.11 -17.06
CA GLN A 404 16.94 19.88 -18.25
C GLN A 404 15.76 20.19 -19.18
N MET A 405 14.71 19.39 -19.14
CA MET A 405 13.52 19.54 -19.97
C MET A 405 12.49 20.47 -19.34
N GLU A 406 12.58 20.75 -18.04
CA GLU A 406 11.62 21.60 -17.32
C GLU A 406 11.44 22.97 -17.99
N GLU A 407 12.54 23.69 -18.22
CA GLU A 407 12.54 25.01 -18.86
C GLU A 407 11.95 24.96 -20.28
N LEU A 408 12.18 23.85 -20.99
CA LEU A 408 11.66 23.64 -22.34
C LEU A 408 10.13 23.48 -22.32
N PHE A 409 9.60 22.73 -21.36
CA PHE A 409 8.16 22.59 -21.16
C PHE A 409 7.51 23.90 -20.72
N GLN A 410 8.12 24.62 -19.78
CA GLN A 410 7.62 25.92 -19.31
C GLN A 410 7.54 26.95 -20.45
N LEU A 411 8.53 26.96 -21.36
CA LEU A 411 8.54 27.83 -22.53
C LEU A 411 7.39 27.51 -23.51
N LEU A 412 7.05 26.23 -23.70
CA LEU A 412 5.95 25.82 -24.56
C LEU A 412 4.57 26.15 -23.96
N GLN A 413 4.46 26.18 -22.62
CA GLN A 413 3.21 26.49 -21.93
C GLN A 413 2.94 27.99 -21.83
N THR A 414 3.96 28.82 -21.61
CA THR A 414 3.81 30.28 -21.41
C THR A 414 3.28 31.02 -22.64
N GLN A 415 3.52 30.52 -23.85
CA GLN A 415 3.03 31.16 -25.09
C GLN A 415 1.61 30.72 -25.51
N LYS A 416 0.99 29.74 -24.84
CA LYS A 416 -0.43 29.42 -25.03
C LYS A 416 -1.38 30.52 -24.53
N ILE A 417 -0.93 31.35 -23.58
CA ILE A 417 -1.75 32.34 -22.88
C ILE A 417 -1.79 33.69 -23.64
N GLY A 418 -1.02 33.84 -24.72
CA GLY A 418 -0.93 35.07 -25.52
C GLY A 418 -1.80 35.12 -26.77
N GLY A 419 -2.74 34.19 -26.95
CA GLY A 419 -3.63 34.07 -28.12
C GLY A 419 -5.05 34.54 -27.87
#